data_AF-A0A1F0UE46-F1
#
_entry.id   AF-A0A1F0UE46-F1
#
_cell.length_a   1.000
_cell.length_b   1.000
_cell.length_c   1.000
_cell.angle_alpha   90.00
_cell.angle_beta   90.00
_cell.angle_gamma   90.00
#
_symmetry.space_group_name_H-M   'P 1'
#
loop_
_entity.id
_entity.type
_entity.pdbx_description
1 polymer ?
#
loop_
_entity_poly.entity_id
_entity_poly.type
_entity_poly.pdbx_seq_one_letter_code
_entity_poly.pdbx_strand_id
1 'polypeptide(L)'
;MSNEIEITTKLCQSQSGISCNEVVLKIPQTEAVKLQSVAFSGNENQNFSAQDFIHHVDSFGFSFGLVLIFYLIAKSIGSILAILR
;
A
#
# COMPACT_ATOMS: atom_id res chain seq x y z
N MET A 1 15.49 -30.85 25.08
CA MET A 1 15.15 -29.50 25.58
C MET A 1 14.53 -28.74 24.43
N SER A 2 13.24 -28.44 24.49
CA SER A 2 12.57 -27.63 23.46
C SER A 2 12.93 -26.18 23.74
N ASN A 3 13.62 -25.52 22.81
CA ASN A 3 13.94 -24.11 22.97
C ASN A 3 12.67 -23.30 22.70
N GLU A 4 12.08 -22.74 23.75
CA GLU A 4 10.88 -21.90 23.69
C GLU A 4 11.26 -20.45 23.96
N ILE A 5 10.62 -19.51 23.28
CA ILE A 5 10.77 -18.07 23.51
C ILE A 5 9.64 -17.64 24.43
N GLU A 6 9.98 -17.06 25.58
CA GLU A 6 9.01 -16.51 26.52
C GLU A 6 8.82 -15.02 26.23
N ILE A 7 7.60 -14.63 25.89
CA ILE A 7 7.22 -13.22 25.69
C ILE A 7 6.24 -12.83 26.79
N THR A 8 6.66 -11.95 27.69
CA THR A 8 5.78 -11.35 28.69
C THR A 8 5.01 -10.20 28.05
N THR A 9 3.69 -10.28 28.05
CA THR A 9 2.82 -9.24 27.48
C THR A 9 1.63 -8.97 28.40
N LYS A 10 1.02 -7.80 28.26
CA LYS A 10 -0.18 -7.43 29.01
C LYS A 10 -1.40 -7.61 28.12
N LEU A 11 -2.28 -8.54 28.50
CA LEU A 11 -3.55 -8.75 27.83
C LEU A 11 -4.62 -7.92 28.53
N CYS A 12 -5.12 -6.90 27.85
CA CYS A 12 -6.19 -6.04 28.35
C CYS A 12 -7.52 -6.43 27.69
N GLN A 13 -8.52 -6.83 28.48
CA GLN A 13 -9.83 -7.22 27.95
C GLN A 13 -10.80 -6.03 28.00
N SER A 14 -11.29 -5.58 26.85
CA SER A 14 -12.09 -4.35 26.73
C SER A 14 -13.55 -4.47 27.21
N GLN A 15 -14.02 -5.67 27.57
CA GLN A 15 -15.46 -5.91 27.77
C GLN A 15 -15.98 -5.64 29.18
N SER A 16 -15.14 -5.50 30.21
CA SER A 16 -15.60 -5.28 31.59
C SER A 16 -14.51 -4.64 32.45
N GLY A 17 -14.31 -3.32 32.29
CA GLY A 17 -13.27 -2.58 33.00
C GLY A 17 -11.87 -2.87 32.44
N ILE A 18 -10.99 -1.86 32.48
CA ILE A 18 -9.61 -1.99 31.98
C ILE A 18 -8.82 -2.80 33.01
N SER A 19 -9.03 -4.12 33.03
CA SER A 19 -8.19 -5.08 33.74
C SER A 19 -7.18 -5.63 32.75
N CYS A 20 -5.91 -5.29 32.97
CA CYS A 20 -4.80 -5.79 32.17
C CYS A 20 -4.06 -6.86 32.97
N ASN A 21 -4.18 -8.11 32.54
CA ASN A 21 -3.46 -9.22 33.15
C ASN A 21 -2.10 -9.38 32.47
N GLU A 22 -1.07 -9.58 33.27
CA GLU A 22 0.24 -9.98 32.77
C GLU A 22 0.20 -11.46 32.39
N VAL A 23 0.50 -11.76 31.13
CA VAL A 23 0.48 -13.11 30.57
C VAL A 23 1.83 -13.43 29.95
N VAL A 24 2.31 -14.65 30.20
CA VAL A 24 3.56 -15.17 29.61
C VAL A 24 3.18 -16.06 28.44
N LEU A 25 3.46 -15.59 27.24
CA LEU A 25 3.23 -16.34 26.01
C LEU A 25 4.49 -17.16 25.70
N LYS A 26 4.38 -18.49 25.76
CA LYS A 26 5.47 -19.40 25.38
C LYS A 26 5.30 -19.77 23.92
N ILE A 27 6.20 -19.30 23.07
CA ILE A 27 6.18 -19.59 21.63
C ILE A 27 7.30 -20.56 21.30
N PRO A 28 7.02 -21.71 20.68
CA PRO A 28 8.07 -22.62 20.24
C PRO A 28 8.91 -21.97 19.13
N GLN A 29 10.23 -22.14 19.16
CA GLN A 29 11.14 -21.50 18.20
C GLN A 29 10.80 -21.82 16.72
N THR A 30 10.25 -23.01 16.46
CA THR A 30 9.79 -23.41 15.12
C THR A 30 8.65 -22.55 14.57
N GLU A 31 7.84 -21.95 15.45
CA GLU A 31 6.79 -21.01 15.08
C GLU A 31 7.28 -19.56 15.06
N ALA A 32 8.25 -19.21 15.91
CA ALA A 32 8.89 -17.89 15.88
C ALA A 32 9.60 -17.59 14.55
N VAL A 33 10.23 -18.60 13.94
CA VAL A 33 10.83 -18.47 12.59
C VAL A 33 9.76 -18.21 11.53
N LYS A 34 8.56 -18.81 11.68
CA LYS A 34 7.42 -18.53 10.79
C LYS A 34 6.91 -17.10 10.98
N LEU A 35 6.84 -16.60 12.21
CA LEU A 35 6.48 -15.20 12.48
C LEU A 35 7.48 -14.22 11.86
N GLN A 36 8.78 -14.52 11.89
CA GLN A 36 9.78 -13.71 11.17
C GLN A 36 9.55 -13.71 9.65
N SER A 37 9.19 -14.86 9.07
CA SER A 37 8.91 -14.93 7.63
C SER A 37 7.68 -14.11 7.22
N VAL A 38 6.64 -14.06 8.07
CA VAL A 38 5.44 -13.23 7.82
C VAL A 38 5.75 -11.74 8.03
N ALA A 39 6.54 -11.38 9.04
CA ALA A 39 6.98 -10.00 9.24
C ALA A 39 7.85 -9.48 8.09
N PHE A 40 8.69 -10.33 7.50
CA PHE A 40 9.48 -10.00 6.32
C PHE A 40 8.64 -9.96 5.03
N SER A 41 7.71 -10.91 4.86
CA SER A 41 6.83 -10.97 3.69
C SER A 41 5.77 -9.85 3.67
N GLY A 42 5.41 -9.30 4.83
CA GLY A 42 4.50 -8.14 4.96
C GLY A 42 5.15 -6.79 4.72
N ASN A 43 6.46 -6.73 4.45
CA ASN A 43 7.21 -5.48 4.27
C ASN A 43 7.35 -5.04 2.81
N GLU A 44 6.84 -5.80 1.84
CA GLU A 44 6.80 -5.34 0.43
C GLU A 44 5.71 -4.29 0.18
N ASN A 45 4.78 -4.11 1.11
CA ASN A 45 3.59 -3.27 0.91
C ASN A 45 3.57 -2.00 1.77
N GLN A 46 4.59 -1.75 2.61
CA GLN A 46 4.63 -0.58 3.51
C GLN A 46 5.21 0.68 2.86
N ASN A 47 5.72 0.55 1.63
CA ASN A 47 6.19 1.67 0.81
C ASN A 47 5.31 1.94 -0.41
N PHE A 48 4.04 1.53 -0.41
CA PHE A 48 3.07 2.08 -1.36
C PHE A 48 2.71 3.51 -0.92
N SER A 49 3.68 4.40 -0.99
CA SER A 49 3.52 5.82 -0.75
C SER A 49 2.65 6.39 -1.86
N ALA A 50 1.74 7.29 -1.52
CA ALA A 50 0.97 8.06 -2.51
C ALA A 50 1.87 8.72 -3.58
N GLN A 51 3.17 8.88 -3.29
CA GLN A 51 4.22 9.31 -4.21
C GLN A 51 4.41 8.38 -5.43
N ASP A 52 4.35 7.06 -5.26
CA ASP A 52 4.48 6.08 -6.37
C ASP A 52 3.22 6.07 -7.25
N PHE A 53 2.06 6.36 -6.66
CA PHE A 53 0.83 6.57 -7.43
C PHE A 53 0.94 7.82 -8.30
N ILE A 54 1.50 8.92 -7.79
CA ILE A 54 1.73 10.15 -8.58
C ILE A 54 2.67 9.87 -9.76
N HIS A 55 3.75 9.11 -9.55
CA HIS A 55 4.71 8.78 -10.61
C HIS A 55 4.08 7.92 -11.74
N HIS A 56 3.05 7.13 -11.43
CA HIS A 56 2.30 6.37 -12.43
C HIS A 56 1.16 7.19 -13.07
N VAL A 57 0.51 8.07 -12.31
CA VAL A 57 -0.51 9.01 -12.79
C VAL A 57 0.09 10.02 -13.77
N ASP A 58 1.35 10.43 -13.58
CA ASP A 58 2.06 11.31 -14.51
C ASP A 58 2.19 10.70 -15.92
N SER A 59 2.37 9.38 -16.03
CA SER A 59 2.50 8.69 -17.32
C SER A 59 1.15 8.59 -18.06
N PHE A 60 0.07 8.28 -17.33
CA PHE A 60 -1.28 8.26 -17.90
C PHE A 60 -1.76 9.67 -18.27
N GLY A 61 -1.54 10.65 -17.40
CA GLY A 61 -1.89 12.05 -17.62
C GLY A 61 -1.16 12.65 -18.83
N PHE A 62 0.14 12.36 -18.97
CA PHE A 62 0.92 12.80 -20.14
C PHE A 62 0.41 12.18 -21.44
N SER A 63 0.16 10.86 -21.44
CA SER A 63 -0.33 10.16 -22.63
C SER A 63 -1.73 10.63 -23.05
N PHE A 64 -2.64 10.75 -22.08
CA PHE A 64 -4.00 11.23 -22.33
C PHE A 64 -4.03 12.69 -22.77
N GLY A 65 -3.22 13.55 -22.12
CA GLY A 65 -3.09 14.96 -22.47
C GLY A 65 -2.54 15.17 -23.89
N LEU A 66 -1.52 14.42 -24.29
CA LEU A 66 -0.93 14.50 -25.63
C LEU A 66 -1.96 14.13 -26.71
N VAL A 67 -2.73 13.05 -26.52
CA VAL A 67 -3.80 12.65 -27.45
C VAL A 67 -4.88 13.73 -27.55
N LEU A 68 -5.32 14.31 -26.43
CA LEU A 68 -6.30 15.40 -26.41
C LEU A 68 -5.81 16.64 -27.15
N ILE A 69 -4.55 17.03 -26.96
CA ILE A 69 -3.97 18.20 -27.64
C ILE A 69 -3.97 17.99 -29.16
N PHE A 70 -3.51 16.83 -29.64
CA PHE A 70 -3.54 16.53 -31.07
C PHE A 70 -4.97 16.50 -31.64
N TYR A 71 -5.93 15.95 -30.89
CA TYR A 71 -7.33 15.96 -31.29
C TYR A 71 -7.89 17.40 -31.40
N LEU A 72 -7.60 18.27 -30.43
CA LEU A 72 -8.06 19.66 -30.44
C LEU A 72 -7.42 20.47 -31.57
N ILE A 73 -6.13 20.25 -31.86
CA ILE A 73 -5.43 20.88 -32.99
C ILE A 73 -6.03 20.41 -34.32
N ALA A 74 -6.23 19.10 -34.51
CA ALA A 74 -6.84 18.57 -35.72
C ALA A 74 -8.27 19.11 -35.91
N LYS A 75 -9.04 19.20 -34.83
CA LYS A 75 -10.40 19.75 -34.84
C LYS A 75 -10.42 21.25 -35.15
N SER A 76 -9.49 22.04 -34.60
CA SER A 76 -9.41 23.48 -34.87
C SER A 76 -9.01 23.76 -36.31
N ILE A 77 -8.02 23.05 -36.85
CA ILE A 77 -7.60 23.16 -38.26
C ILE A 77 -8.75 22.80 -39.19
N GLY A 78 -9.46 21.70 -38.91
CA GLY A 78 -10.63 21.30 -39.69
C GLY A 78 -11.76 22.34 -39.64
N SER A 79 -11.99 22.96 -38.47
CA SER A 79 -12.99 24.02 -38.33
C SER A 79 -12.60 25.31 -39.06
N ILE A 80 -11.32 25.68 -39.05
CA ILE A 80 -10.81 26.87 -39.75
C ILE A 80 -10.90 26.67 -41.27
N LEU A 81 -10.51 25.50 -41.77
CA LEU A 81 -10.65 25.15 -43.19
C LEU A 81 -12.12 25.08 -43.64
N ALA A 82 -13.03 24.68 -42.76
CA ALA A 82 -14.47 24.67 -43.07
C ALA A 82 -15.08 26.07 -43.12
N ILE A 83 -14.51 27.05 -42.40
CA ILE A 83 -14.96 28.45 -42.44
C ILE A 83 -14.37 29.20 -43.64
N LEU A 84 -13.17 28.82 -44.09
CA LEU A 84 -12.49 29.41 -45.25
C LEU A 84 -12.93 28.78 -46.59
N ARG A 85 -13.70 27.70 -46.56
CA ARG A 85 -14.35 27.09 -47.73
C ARG A 85 -15.70 27.74 -48.00
#